data_AF-A0A0Q5Z3D2-F1
#
_entry.id   AF-A0A0Q5Z3D2-F1
#
_cell.length_a   1.000
_cell.length_b   1.000
_cell.length_c   1.000
_cell.angle_alpha   90.00
_cell.angle_beta   90.00
_cell.angle_gamma   90.00
#
_symmetry.space_group_name_H-M   'P 1'
#
loop_
_entity.id
_entity.type
_entity.pdbx_description
1 polymer ?
#
loop_
_entity_poly.entity_id
_entity_poly.type
_entity_poly.pdbx_seq_one_letter_code
_entity_poly.pdbx_strand_id
1 'polypeptide(L)' 'MHDRSTVILAWLAFTVVMLVIGWVLKLVVPPAHDWAVASIGRTGAWAVFLAVILACAVFGYWPRDAAGRMRRLPTLR' A
#
# COMPACT_ATOMS: atom_id res chain seq x y z
N MET A 1 -20.77 5.52 26.52
CA MET A 1 -19.92 6.72 26.28
C MET A 1 -18.43 6.41 26.12
N HIS A 2 -17.99 5.14 26.19
CA HIS A 2 -16.57 4.75 26.11
C HIS A 2 -16.03 4.54 24.67
N ASP A 3 -16.90 4.44 23.64
CA ASP A 3 -16.46 4.13 22.27
C ASP A 3 -15.84 5.31 21.50
N ARG A 4 -16.30 6.54 21.75
CA ARG A 4 -15.89 7.69 20.93
C ARG A 4 -14.42 8.07 21.14
N SER A 5 -13.93 8.00 22.36
CA SER A 5 -12.53 8.27 22.71
C SER A 5 -11.58 7.26 22.06
N THR A 6 -11.95 5.98 22.02
CA THR A 6 -11.14 4.92 21.41
C THR A 6 -11.06 5.08 19.90
N VAL A 7 -12.17 5.42 19.24
CA VAL A 7 -12.20 5.70 17.80
C VAL A 7 -11.32 6.92 17.48
N ILE A 8 -11.44 8.01 18.25
CA ILE A 8 -10.62 9.22 18.04
C ILE A 8 -9.13 8.92 18.22
N LEU A 9 -8.75 8.18 19.27
CA LEU A 9 -7.37 7.75 19.49
C LEU A 9 -6.83 6.88 18.36
N ALA A 10 -7.64 5.95 17.85
CA ALA A 10 -7.26 5.11 16.71
C ALA A 10 -7.04 5.95 15.44
N TRP A 11 -7.89 6.94 15.19
CA TRP A 11 -7.73 7.87 14.07
C TRP A 11 -6.46 8.72 14.17
N LEU A 12 -6.16 9.22 15.37
CA LEU A 12 -4.93 9.98 15.62
C LEU A 12 -3.69 9.10 15.42
N ALA A 13 -3.68 7.90 16.01
CA ALA A 13 -2.59 6.95 15.85
C ALA A 13 -2.38 6.56 14.37
N PHE A 14 -3.46 6.28 13.65
CA PHE A 14 -3.42 5.99 12.21
C PHE A 14 -2.83 7.16 11.42
N THR A 15 -3.29 8.38 11.69
CA THR A 15 -2.81 9.58 11.01
C THR A 15 -1.31 9.79 11.23
N VAL A 16 -0.84 9.62 12.47
CA VAL A 16 0.59 9.72 12.81
C VAL A 16 1.41 8.67 12.06
N VAL A 17 0.96 7.41 12.05
CA VAL A 17 1.64 6.34 11.31
C VAL A 17 1.69 6.65 9.81
N MET A 18 0.59 7.09 9.22
CA MET A 18 0.54 7.46 7.79
C MET A 18 1.44 8.66 7.46
N LEU A 19 1.55 9.63 8.37
CA LEU A 19 2.49 10.75 8.24
C LEU A 19 3.94 10.28 8.23
N VAL A 20 4.31 9.39 9.14
CA VAL A 20 5.67 8.82 9.21
C VAL A 20 5.97 8.04 7.94
N ILE A 21 5.03 7.19 7.48
CA ILE A 21 5.17 6.46 6.22
C ILE A 21 5.34 7.44 5.05
N GLY A 22 4.51 8.47 4.97
CA GLY A 22 4.60 9.50 3.93
C GLY A 22 5.93 10.25 3.95
N TRP A 23 6.47 10.54 5.13
CA TRP A 23 7.78 11.14 5.29
C TRP A 23 8.90 10.23 4.77
N VAL A 24 8.90 8.95 5.18
CA VAL A 24 9.88 7.96 4.71
C VAL A 24 9.78 7.78 3.19
N LEU A 25 8.58 7.69 2.65
CA LEU A 25 8.37 7.60 1.20
C LEU A 25 8.93 8.81 0.46
N LYS A 26 8.77 10.04 0.99
CA LYS A 26 9.37 11.24 0.37
C LYS A 26 10.90 11.18 0.32
N LEU A 27 11.55 10.51 1.26
CA LEU A 27 13.00 10.35 1.28
C LEU A 27 13.47 9.22 0.35
N VAL A 28 12.71 8.14 0.26
CA VAL A 28 13.14 6.90 -0.42
C VAL A 28 12.69 6.85 -1.89
N VAL A 29 11.51 7.38 -2.21
CA VAL A 29 10.92 7.27 -3.55
C VAL A 29 11.71 8.04 -4.61
N PRO A 30 12.11 9.31 -4.41
CA PRO A 30 12.89 10.04 -5.42
C PRO A 30 14.20 9.35 -5.82
N PRO A 31 15.10 8.96 -4.89
CA PRO A 31 16.36 8.33 -5.28
C PRO A 31 16.14 6.94 -5.91
N ALA A 32 15.14 6.18 -5.45
CA ALA A 32 14.80 4.89 -6.06
C ALA A 32 14.24 5.05 -7.49
N HIS A 33 13.41 6.06 -7.72
CA HIS A 33 12.90 6.39 -9.05
C HIS A 33 14.03 6.82 -9.99
N ASP A 34 14.93 7.70 -9.54
CA ASP A 34 16.03 8.19 -10.36
C ASP A 34 17.01 7.08 -10.73
N TRP A 35 17.31 6.18 -9.78
CA TRP A 35 18.09 4.97 -10.04
C TRP A 35 17.41 4.03 -11.05
N ALA A 36 16.09 3.82 -10.93
CA ALA A 36 15.35 2.97 -11.85
C ALA A 36 15.31 3.57 -13.27
N VAL A 37 15.07 4.88 -13.39
CA VAL A 37 15.08 5.58 -14.68
C VAL A 37 16.47 5.52 -15.33
N ALA A 38 17.54 5.66 -14.55
CA ALA A 38 18.91 5.53 -15.06
C ALA A 38 19.24 4.10 -15.53
N SER A 39 18.68 3.07 -14.89
CA SER A 39 19.02 1.67 -15.16
C SER A 39 18.26 1.09 -16.35
N ILE A 40 16.95 1.34 -16.46
CA ILE A 40 16.05 0.69 -17.44
C ILE A 40 15.28 1.69 -18.31
N GLY A 41 15.62 2.97 -18.22
CA GLY A 41 14.93 4.04 -18.92
C GLY A 41 13.58 4.39 -18.28
N ARG A 42 13.04 5.55 -18.64
CA ARG A 42 11.79 6.09 -18.06
C ARG A 42 10.61 5.13 -18.24
N THR A 43 10.44 4.57 -19.43
CA THR A 43 9.33 3.65 -19.74
C THR A 43 9.42 2.34 -18.95
N GLY A 44 10.63 1.77 -18.82
CA GLY A 44 10.86 0.56 -18.04
C GLY A 44 10.59 0.77 -16.55
N ALA A 45 11.06 1.89 -15.99
CA ALA A 45 10.83 2.23 -14.59
C ALA A 45 9.33 2.34 -14.27
N TRP A 46 8.56 3.03 -15.11
CA TRP A 46 7.11 3.14 -14.94
C TRP A 46 6.39 1.81 -15.05
N ALA A 47 6.80 0.92 -15.96
CA ALA A 47 6.21 -0.41 -16.08
C ALA A 47 6.40 -1.22 -14.78
N VAL A 48 7.59 -1.15 -14.16
CA VAL A 48 7.87 -1.80 -12.88
C VAL A 48 7.03 -1.20 -11.75
N PHE A 49 6.97 0.13 -11.64
CA PHE A 49 6.13 0.79 -10.63
C PHE A 49 4.65 0.41 -10.79
N LEU A 50 4.14 0.39 -12.02
CA LEU A 50 2.76 -0.01 -12.30
C LEU A 50 2.50 -1.45 -11.89
N ALA A 51 3.43 -2.37 -12.18
CA ALA A 51 3.31 -3.77 -11.79
C ALA A 51 3.24 -3.94 -10.25
N VAL A 52 4.08 -3.21 -9.51
CA VAL A 52 4.06 -3.22 -8.04
C VAL A 52 2.75 -2.65 -7.50
N ILE A 53 2.28 -1.52 -8.04
CA ILE A 53 1.01 -0.91 -7.64
C ILE A 53 -0.15 -1.89 -7.89
N LEU A 54 -0.18 -2.54 -9.05
CA LEU A 54 -1.20 -3.54 -9.37
C LEU A 54 -1.14 -4.73 -8.41
N ALA A 55 0.04 -5.26 -8.11
CA ALA A 55 0.18 -6.34 -7.14
C ALA A 55 -0.33 -5.94 -5.75
N CYS A 56 0.05 -4.74 -5.27
CA CYS A 56 -0.45 -4.19 -4.01
C CYS A 56 -1.96 -3.98 -4.02
N ALA A 57 -2.53 -3.47 -5.11
CA ALA A 57 -3.97 -3.29 -5.26
C ALA A 57 -4.71 -4.63 -5.22
N VAL A 58 -4.19 -5.65 -5.92
CA VAL A 58 -4.76 -7.00 -5.91
C VAL A 58 -4.74 -7.56 -4.49
N PHE A 59 -3.60 -7.57 -3.81
CA PHE A 59 -3.48 -8.15 -2.46
C PHE A 59 -4.12 -7.31 -1.35
N GLY A 60 -4.26 -6.01 -1.55
CA GLY A 60 -4.93 -5.08 -0.65
C GLY A 60 -6.45 -5.15 -0.76
N TYR A 61 -6.97 -5.25 -1.98
CA TYR A 61 -8.41 -5.29 -2.25
C TYR A 61 -8.99 -6.71 -2.25
N TRP A 62 -8.13 -7.75 -2.26
CA TRP A 62 -8.60 -9.13 -2.23
C TRP A 62 -9.46 -9.40 -1.00
N PRO A 63 -10.68 -9.95 -1.15
CA PRO A 63 -11.55 -10.22 -0.02
C PRO A 63 -10.87 -11.19 0.95
N ARG A 64 -10.83 -10.83 2.24
CA ARG A 64 -10.27 -11.67 3.31
C ARG A 64 -11.39 -12.33 4.11
N ASP A 65 -11.10 -13.50 4.67
CA ASP A 65 -11.96 -14.15 5.65
C ASP A 65 -11.79 -13.51 7.04
N ALA A 66 -12.62 -13.93 8.02
CA ALA A 66 -12.54 -13.44 9.39
C ALA A 66 -11.22 -13.80 10.10
N ALA A 67 -10.43 -14.72 9.54
CA ALA A 67 -9.10 -15.09 10.00
C ALA A 67 -7.98 -14.35 9.25
N GLY A 68 -8.32 -13.38 8.38
CA GLY A 68 -7.36 -12.58 7.61
C GLY A 68 -6.74 -13.28 6.39
N ARG A 69 -7.20 -14.48 6.02
CA ARG A 69 -6.71 -15.22 4.85
C ARG A 69 -7.44 -14.77 3.60
N MET A 70 -6.79 -14.88 2.44
CA MET A 70 -7.42 -14.58 1.15
C MET A 70 -8.56 -15.57 0.88
N ARG A 71 -9.78 -15.07 0.65
CA ARG A 71 -10.89 -15.92 0.20
C ARG A 71 -10.54 -16.51 -1.15
N ARG A 72 -10.66 -17.83 -1.28
CA ARG A 72 -10.57 -18.47 -2.61
C ARG A 72 -11.73 -17.96 -3.45
N LEU A 73 -11.45 -17.56 -4.70
CA LEU A 73 -12.49 -17.25 -5.65
C LEU A 73 -13.38 -18.49 -5.80
N PRO A 74 -14.72 -18.36 -5.69
CA PRO A 74 -15.58 -19.46 -6.09
C PRO A 74 -15.33 -19.70 -7.58
N THR A 75 -14.81 -20.89 -7.90
CA THR A 75 -14.71 -21.35 -9.27
C THR A 75 -16.10 -21.33 -9.86
N LEU A 76 -16.35 -20.43 -10.81
CA LEU A 76 -17.57 -20.45 -11.63
C LEU A 76 -17.65 -21.83 -12.29
N ARG A 77 -18.55 -22.67 -11.79
CA ARG A 77 -19.04 -23.88 -12.45
C ARG A 77 -20.32 -23.54 -13.18
#